data_AF-A0A8E0RE01-F1
#
_entry.id   AF-A0A8E0RE01-F1
#
_cell.length_a   1.000
_cell.length_b   1.000
_cell.length_c   1.000
_cell.angle_alpha   90.00
_cell.angle_beta   90.00
_cell.angle_gamma   90.00
#
_symmetry.space_group_name_H-M   'P 1'
#
loop_
_entity.id
_entity.type
_entity.pdbx_description
1 polymer ?
#
loop_
_entity_poly.entity_id
_entity_poly.type
_entity_poly.pdbx_seq_one_letter_code
_entity_poly.pdbx_strand_id
1 'polypeptide(L)'
;MAVKKSYGLYRLFIKFILTLLVGVILSIVIPLLLFLIGEKFGYVNEANAGEKTARAVIMKTQKMQSFDPTWVSSQNKYVQLNQNYELMGSSMDKSL
;
A
#
# COMPACT_ATOMS: atom_id res chain seq x y z
N MET A 1 -54.78 12.71 15.28
CA MET A 1 -54.53 11.71 16.32
C MET A 1 -53.12 11.15 16.12
N ALA A 2 -52.13 11.61 16.89
CA ALA A 2 -50.75 11.17 16.72
C ALA A 2 -50.55 9.83 17.45
N VAL A 3 -50.34 8.75 16.67
CA VAL A 3 -50.05 7.43 17.23
C VAL A 3 -48.67 7.46 17.88
N LYS A 4 -48.63 7.66 19.20
CA LYS A 4 -47.40 7.59 19.99
C LYS A 4 -47.00 6.11 20.05
N LYS A 5 -46.08 5.68 19.18
CA LYS A 5 -45.53 4.32 19.21
C LYS A 5 -44.80 4.14 20.54
N SER A 6 -45.44 3.47 21.50
CA SER A 6 -44.79 3.01 22.72
C SER A 6 -43.85 1.87 22.34
N TYR A 7 -42.60 2.19 22.03
CA TYR A 7 -41.56 1.19 21.90
C TYR A 7 -41.25 0.68 23.31
N GLY A 8 -41.55 -0.59 23.59
CA GLY A 8 -41.17 -1.20 24.86
C GLY A 8 -39.66 -1.08 25.08
N LEU A 9 -39.24 -0.77 26.32
CA LEU A 9 -37.84 -0.57 26.72
C LEU A 9 -36.92 -1.68 26.18
N TYR A 10 -37.39 -2.93 26.22
CA TYR A 10 -36.69 -4.09 25.69
C TYR A 10 -36.31 -3.97 24.21
N ARG A 11 -37.23 -3.45 23.37
CA ARG A 11 -36.99 -3.27 21.94
C ARG A 11 -35.98 -2.16 21.67
N LEU A 12 -36.01 -1.08 22.47
CA LEU A 12 -35.00 -0.02 22.40
C LEU A 12 -33.63 -0.56 22.81
N PHE A 13 -33.58 -1.36 23.88
CA PHE A 13 -32.35 -1.98 24.37
C PHE A 13 -31.72 -2.92 23.33
N ILE A 14 -32.50 -3.82 22.71
CA ILE A 14 -31.97 -4.68 21.63
C ILE A 14 -31.44 -3.86 20.47
N LYS A 15 -32.19 -2.83 20.04
CA LYS A 15 -31.77 -1.98 18.92
C LYS A 15 -30.46 -1.25 19.23
N PHE A 16 -30.28 -0.81 20.48
CA PHE A 16 -29.03 -0.23 20.95
C PHE A 16 -27.88 -1.22 20.88
N ILE A 17 -28.04 -2.44 21.41
CA ILE A 17 -27.00 -3.49 21.36
C ILE A 17 -26.62 -3.84 19.92
N LEU A 18 -27.60 -3.97 19.02
CA LEU A 18 -27.33 -4.23 17.60
C LEU A 18 -26.57 -3.08 16.94
N THR A 19 -26.94 -1.84 17.24
CA THR A 19 -26.25 -0.66 16.68
C THR A 19 -24.82 -0.57 17.21
N LEU A 20 -24.61 -0.90 18.49
CA LEU A 20 -23.29 -0.96 19.10
C LEU A 20 -22.42 -2.03 18.43
N LEU A 21 -22.96 -3.23 18.22
CA LEU A 21 -22.28 -4.33 17.51
C LEU A 21 -21.85 -3.91 16.09
N VAL A 22 -22.77 -3.30 15.33
CA VAL A 22 -22.46 -2.80 13.99
C VAL A 22 -21.36 -1.73 14.04
N GLY A 23 -21.43 -0.80 15.01
CA GLY A 23 -20.40 0.21 15.20
C GLY A 23 -19.02 -0.38 15.47
N VAL A 24 -18.95 -1.40 16.35
CA VAL A 24 -17.69 -2.12 16.65
C VAL A 24 -17.15 -2.81 15.41
N ILE A 25 -17.98 -3.52 14.66
CA ILE A 25 -17.55 -4.20 13.43
C ILE A 25 -17.01 -3.18 12.42
N LEU A 26 -17.73 -2.07 12.20
CA LEU A 26 -17.30 -1.02 11.28
C LEU A 26 -15.97 -0.37 11.72
N SER A 27 -15.77 -0.19 13.02
CA SER A 27 -14.52 0.40 13.55
C SER A 27 -13.28 -0.45 13.27
N ILE A 28 -13.45 -1.77 13.07
CA ILE A 28 -12.36 -2.70 12.73
C ILE A 28 -12.24 -2.85 11.21
N VAL A 29 -13.37 -3.01 10.53
CA VAL A 29 -13.40 -3.27 9.08
C VAL A 29 -12.92 -2.06 8.27
N ILE A 30 -13.28 -0.84 8.65
CA ILE A 30 -12.90 0.36 7.90
C ILE A 30 -11.38 0.56 7.88
N PRO A 31 -10.64 0.55 9.02
CA PRO A 31 -9.19 0.64 8.99
C PRO A 31 -8.51 -0.49 8.20
N LEU A 32 -9.00 -1.73 8.31
CA LEU A 32 -8.45 -2.86 7.56
C LEU A 32 -8.61 -2.66 6.05
N LEU A 33 -9.79 -2.23 5.60
CA LEU A 33 -10.02 -1.96 4.18
C LEU A 33 -9.14 -0.81 3.70
N LEU A 34 -9.01 0.26 4.48
CA LEU A 34 -8.13 1.39 4.15
C LEU A 34 -6.66 0.95 4.06
N PHE A 35 -6.21 0.07 4.95
CA PHE A 35 -4.85 -0.48 4.91
C PHE A 35 -4.61 -1.31 3.64
N LEU A 36 -5.53 -2.24 3.31
CA LEU A 36 -5.41 -3.08 2.12
C LEU A 36 -5.48 -2.29 0.81
N ILE A 37 -6.35 -1.27 0.75
CA ILE A 37 -6.42 -0.34 -0.38
C ILE A 37 -5.11 0.46 -0.45
N GLY A 38 -4.63 0.98 0.68
CA GLY A 38 -3.38 1.70 0.79
C GLY A 38 -2.18 0.90 0.27
N GLU A 39 -2.14 -0.40 0.59
CA GLU A 39 -1.12 -1.33 0.09
C GLU A 39 -1.19 -1.49 -1.43
N LYS A 40 -2.39 -1.73 -1.99
CA LYS A 40 -2.58 -1.91 -3.44
C LYS A 40 -2.21 -0.69 -4.27
N PHE A 41 -2.47 0.51 -3.75
CA PHE A 41 -2.15 1.77 -4.43
C PHE A 41 -0.75 2.30 -4.09
N GLY A 42 0.02 1.61 -3.24
CA GLY A 42 1.38 2.02 -2.85
C GLY A 42 1.45 3.18 -1.85
N TYR A 43 0.32 3.55 -1.22
CA TYR A 43 0.28 4.51 -0.11
C TYR A 43 0.83 3.91 1.19
N VAL A 44 0.72 2.60 1.35
CA VAL A 44 1.32 1.83 2.44
C VAL A 44 2.30 0.86 1.79
N ASN A 45 3.59 1.00 2.10
CA ASN A 45 4.62 0.09 1.60
C ASN A 45 5.19 -0.72 2.76
N GLU A 46 5.56 -1.98 2.50
CA GLU A 46 6.38 -2.74 3.43
C GLU A 46 7.66 -1.94 3.72
N ALA A 47 8.15 -1.96 4.98
CA ALA A 47 9.36 -1.23 5.36
C ALA A 47 10.60 -1.65 4.51
N ASN A 48 10.59 -2.87 3.96
CA ASN A 48 11.64 -3.43 3.11
C ASN A 48 11.25 -3.50 1.62
N ALA A 49 10.18 -2.82 1.20
CA ALA A 49 9.69 -2.87 -0.18
C ALA A 49 10.78 -2.48 -1.21
N GLY A 50 11.62 -1.50 -0.87
CA GLY A 50 12.75 -1.08 -1.69
C GLY A 50 13.77 -2.20 -1.88
N GLU A 51 14.18 -2.86 -0.79
CA GLU A 51 15.14 -3.97 -0.82
C GLU A 51 14.60 -5.18 -1.59
N LYS A 52 13.33 -5.53 -1.36
CA LYS A 52 12.63 -6.62 -2.07
C LYS A 52 12.62 -6.36 -3.58
N THR A 53 12.34 -5.12 -3.98
CA THR A 53 12.35 -4.71 -5.38
C THR A 53 13.75 -4.74 -5.96
N ALA A 54 14.75 -4.22 -5.24
CA ALA A 54 16.15 -4.24 -5.67
C ALA A 54 16.65 -5.67 -5.90
N ARG A 55 16.36 -6.60 -4.98
CA ARG A 55 16.70 -8.02 -5.13
C ARG A 55 16.06 -8.64 -6.38
N ALA A 56 14.80 -8.32 -6.67
CA ALA A 56 14.11 -8.80 -7.87
C ALA A 56 14.74 -8.24 -9.16
N VAL A 57 15.14 -6.96 -9.16
CA VAL A 57 15.83 -6.34 -10.29
C VAL A 57 17.21 -6.95 -10.52
N ILE A 58 18.00 -7.18 -9.46
CA ILE A 58 19.32 -7.85 -9.55
C ILE A 58 19.22 -9.21 -10.24
N MET A 59 18.21 -10.03 -9.86
CA MET A 59 18.01 -11.33 -10.49
C MET A 59 17.63 -11.24 -11.98
N LYS A 60 16.94 -10.17 -12.38
CA LYS A 60 16.59 -9.93 -13.80
C LYS A 60 17.79 -9.41 -14.59
N THR A 61 18.57 -8.49 -14.03
CA THR A 61 19.74 -7.92 -14.71
C THR A 61 20.87 -8.93 -14.88
N GLN A 62 21.06 -9.85 -13.93
CA GLN A 62 22.02 -10.95 -14.09
C GLN A 62 21.67 -11.92 -15.23
N LYS A 63 20.40 -11.98 -15.63
CA LYS A 63 19.89 -12.92 -16.64
C LYS A 63 19.71 -12.29 -18.02
N MET A 64 19.83 -10.97 -18.16
CA MET A 64 19.54 -10.24 -19.41
C MET A 64 20.75 -9.46 -19.93
N GLN A 65 20.81 -9.32 -21.25
CA GLN A 65 21.90 -8.63 -21.94
C GLN A 65 21.74 -7.10 -21.94
N SER A 66 20.52 -6.59 -21.73
CA SER A 66 20.21 -5.17 -21.64
C SER A 66 19.40 -4.83 -20.37
N PHE A 67 19.80 -3.77 -19.69
CA PHE A 67 19.10 -3.21 -18.54
C PHE A 67 18.02 -2.23 -19.02
N ASP A 68 16.81 -2.35 -18.47
CA ASP A 68 15.71 -1.41 -18.69
C ASP A 68 15.44 -0.61 -17.39
N PRO A 69 15.62 0.72 -17.41
CA PRO A 69 15.37 1.59 -16.26
C PRO A 69 13.95 1.50 -15.68
N THR A 70 12.95 1.13 -16.48
CA THR A 70 11.55 1.03 -16.03
C THR A 70 11.32 -0.07 -14.99
N TRP A 71 12.27 -0.99 -14.82
CA TRP A 71 12.19 -2.05 -13.82
C TRP A 71 12.55 -1.59 -12.41
N VAL A 72 13.24 -0.46 -12.29
CA VAL A 72 13.66 0.07 -10.99
C VAL A 72 12.51 0.88 -10.41
N SER A 73 12.02 0.48 -9.22
CA SER A 73 11.01 1.28 -8.52
C SER A 73 11.56 2.65 -8.13
N SER A 74 10.67 3.63 -7.95
CA SER A 74 11.02 4.98 -7.51
C SER A 74 11.77 5.04 -6.17
N GLN A 75 11.66 3.98 -5.35
CA GLN A 75 12.35 3.82 -4.07
C GLN A 75 13.83 3.45 -4.24
N ASN A 76 14.25 3.03 -5.43
CA ASN A 76 15.61 2.57 -5.70
C ASN A 76 16.30 3.49 -6.70
N LYS A 77 17.59 3.71 -6.48
CA LYS A 77 18.46 4.44 -7.40
C LYS A 77 19.26 3.45 -8.24
N TYR A 78 19.57 3.83 -9.48
CA TYR A 78 20.39 3.01 -10.37
C TYR A 78 21.48 3.84 -11.04
N VAL A 79 22.53 3.13 -11.43
CA VAL A 79 23.62 3.61 -12.28
C VAL A 79 23.88 2.53 -13.32
N GLN A 80 23.88 2.92 -14.59
CA GLN A 80 24.19 2.06 -15.72
C GLN A 80 25.54 2.49 -16.30
N LEU A 81 26.48 1.55 -16.33
CA LEU A 81 27.81 1.73 -16.90
C LEU A 81 27.97 0.87 -18.15
N ASN A 82 28.78 1.32 -19.10
CA ASN A 82 29.25 0.47 -20.20
C ASN A 82 30.44 -0.39 -19.77
N GLN A 83 30.96 -1.23 -20.67
CA GLN A 83 32.13 -2.09 -20.41
C GLN A 83 33.42 -1.32 -20.10
N ASN A 84 33.48 -0.04 -20.50
CA ASN A 84 34.60 0.86 -20.24
C ASN A 84 34.38 1.70 -18.96
N TYR A 85 33.37 1.36 -18.15
CA TYR A 85 32.98 2.08 -16.93
C TYR A 85 32.48 3.52 -17.16
N GLU A 86 32.10 3.86 -18.38
CA GLU A 86 31.50 5.16 -18.67
C GLU A 86 30.01 5.17 -18.32
N LEU A 87 29.53 6.30 -17.81
CA LEU A 87 28.15 6.47 -17.40
C LEU A 87 27.21 6.53 -18.61
N MET A 88 26.34 5.52 -18.74
CA MET A 88 25.30 5.48 -19.77
C MET A 88 23.97 6.07 -19.30
N GLY A 89 23.66 5.95 -18.00
CA GLY A 89 22.41 6.45 -17.43
C GLY A 89 22.35 6.32 -15.91
N SER A 90 21.62 7.20 -15.25
CA SER A 90 21.41 7.14 -13.79
C SER A 90 20.14 7.88 -13.37
N SER A 91 19.55 7.43 -12.25
CA SER A 91 18.50 8.16 -11.52
C SER A 91 19.03 8.94 -10.30
N MET A 92 20.35 8.96 -10.10
CA MET A 92 21.01 9.78 -9.08
C MET A 92 21.06 11.23 -9.53
N ASP A 93 20.95 12.15 -8.58
CA ASP A 93 21.03 13.57 -8.87
C ASP A 93 22.43 13.92 -9.38
N LYS A 94 22.51 14.76 -10.40
CA LYS A 94 23.77 15.12 -11.06
C LYS A 94 24.45 16.32 -10.41
N SER A 95 23.82 16.92 -9.39
CA SER A 95 24.42 17.97 -8.58
C SER A 95 25.39 17.37 -7.57
N LEU A 96 26.67 17.31 -7.96
CA LEU A 96 27.82 17.27 -7.06
C LEU A 96 28.73 18.45 -7.40
#